data_AF-A0A3S0VGC7-F1
#
_entry.id   AF-A0A3S0VGC7-F1
#
_cell.length_a   1.000
_cell.length_b   1.000
_cell.length_c   1.000
_cell.angle_alpha   90.00
_cell.angle_beta   90.00
_cell.angle_gamma   90.00
#
_symmetry.space_group_name_H-M   'P 1'
#
loop_
_entity.id
_entity.type
_entity.pdbx_description
1 polymer ?
#
loop_
_entity_poly.entity_id
_entity_poly.type
_entity_poly.pdbx_seq_one_letter_code
_entity_poly.pdbx_strand_id
1 'polypeptide(L)'
;MTGHENQYDQQVNLQYKIHPLLISGITHHIIGYIHPFPDGNGRTARAFSTLVALIHPDLSTIKDAFSVEEFFDKRIEEYYDTLMQATQGELKPFLMFYLECINASLMKVLKELQRYDRIKHVKELLGKGHARTMFEIIARMEDGDHFHRQIFDDMLSASASSIAKSLSKLKELNVIKSGESRGEYVISILD
;
A
#
# COMPACT_ATOMS: atom_id res chain seq x y z
N MET A 1 -30.63 -16.27 29.47
CA MET A 1 -29.33 -16.95 29.32
C MET A 1 -29.49 -18.34 29.92
N THR A 2 -29.40 -19.38 29.10
CA THR A 2 -29.42 -20.76 29.57
C THR A 2 -28.15 -20.98 30.38
N GLY A 3 -28.27 -21.23 31.69
CA GLY A 3 -27.17 -21.32 32.66
C GLY A 3 -26.26 -22.54 32.49
N HIS A 4 -25.88 -22.88 31.26
CA HIS A 4 -24.82 -23.83 30.98
C HIS A 4 -23.49 -23.10 30.99
N GLU A 5 -22.56 -23.57 31.83
CA GLU A 5 -21.16 -23.14 31.80
C GLU A 5 -20.60 -23.37 30.39
N ASN A 6 -19.98 -22.32 29.84
CA ASN A 6 -19.27 -22.44 28.58
C ASN A 6 -18.06 -23.36 28.81
N GLN A 7 -18.06 -24.53 28.18
CA GLN A 7 -16.99 -25.54 28.33
C GLN A 7 -15.62 -25.04 27.81
N TYR A 8 -15.59 -23.89 27.14
CA TYR A 8 -14.38 -23.18 26.71
C TYR A 8 -13.93 -22.07 27.69
N ASP A 9 -14.60 -21.89 28.82
CA ASP A 9 -14.24 -20.93 29.87
C ASP A 9 -13.08 -21.44 30.76
N GLN A 10 -12.12 -22.13 30.14
CA GLN A 10 -10.83 -22.33 30.77
C GLN A 10 -10.19 -20.96 30.87
N GLN A 11 -9.74 -20.58 32.07
CA GLN A 11 -8.85 -19.44 32.28
C GLN A 11 -7.64 -19.59 31.35
N VAL A 12 -7.74 -18.98 30.16
CA VAL A 12 -6.64 -18.92 29.21
C VAL A 12 -5.57 -18.11 29.92
N ASN A 13 -4.46 -18.77 30.21
CA ASN A 13 -3.30 -18.13 30.81
C ASN A 13 -2.75 -17.15 29.76
N LEU A 14 -3.19 -15.89 29.80
CA LEU A 14 -2.88 -14.81 28.86
C LEU A 14 -1.40 -14.33 28.93
N GLN A 15 -0.49 -15.17 29.41
CA GLN A 15 0.94 -14.84 29.49
C GLN A 15 1.59 -14.58 28.12
N TYR A 16 0.94 -14.98 27.03
CA TYR A 16 1.35 -14.62 25.67
C TYR A 16 0.24 -13.82 24.99
N LYS A 17 0.43 -12.50 24.92
CA LYS A 17 -0.44 -11.62 24.13
C LYS A 17 -0.13 -11.88 22.65
N ILE A 18 -0.94 -12.72 22.00
CA ILE A 18 -0.81 -13.00 20.56
C ILE A 18 -0.98 -11.70 19.79
N HIS A 19 -0.11 -11.45 18.80
CA HIS A 19 -0.17 -10.24 17.99
C HIS A 19 -1.51 -10.15 17.23
N PRO A 20 -2.22 -8.99 17.23
CA PRO A 20 -3.53 -8.86 16.57
C PRO A 20 -3.56 -9.30 15.11
N LEU A 21 -2.46 -9.11 14.37
CA LEU A 21 -2.35 -9.55 12.98
C LEU A 21 -2.36 -11.07 12.79
N LEU A 22 -1.83 -11.83 13.77
CA LEU A 22 -1.95 -13.28 13.76
C LEU A 22 -3.39 -13.70 14.02
N ILE A 23 -4.05 -13.06 15.00
CA ILE A 23 -5.47 -13.29 15.29
C ILE A 23 -6.33 -12.95 14.07
N SER A 24 -5.98 -11.89 13.34
CA SER A 24 -6.62 -11.50 12.09
C SER A 24 -6.54 -12.58 11.01
N GLY A 25 -5.34 -13.11 10.76
CA GLY A 25 -5.15 -14.23 9.83
C GLY A 25 -5.93 -15.47 10.26
N ILE A 26 -5.85 -15.83 11.55
CA ILE A 26 -6.64 -16.95 12.10
C ILE A 26 -8.14 -16.73 11.89
N THR A 27 -8.64 -15.52 12.13
CA THR A 27 -10.05 -15.16 11.93
C THR A 27 -10.48 -15.33 10.48
N HIS A 28 -9.63 -14.90 9.53
CA HIS A 28 -9.86 -15.12 8.11
C HIS A 28 -10.04 -16.61 7.80
N HIS A 29 -9.09 -17.43 8.24
CA HIS A 29 -9.13 -18.88 7.99
C HIS A 29 -10.35 -19.54 8.62
N ILE A 30 -10.67 -19.24 9.90
CA ILE A 30 -11.79 -19.88 10.61
C ILE A 30 -13.14 -19.59 9.94
N ILE A 31 -13.39 -18.35 9.52
CA ILE A 31 -14.65 -18.01 8.83
C ILE A 31 -14.73 -18.72 7.48
N GLY A 32 -13.62 -18.74 6.73
CA GLY A 32 -13.53 -19.47 5.46
C GLY A 32 -13.68 -20.97 5.64
N TYR A 33 -13.19 -21.54 6.73
CA TYR A 33 -13.25 -22.97 7.03
C TYR A 33 -14.66 -23.41 7.45
N ILE A 34 -15.31 -22.67 8.35
CA ILE A 34 -16.64 -23.02 8.86
C ILE A 34 -17.72 -22.84 7.79
N HIS A 35 -17.55 -21.89 6.88
CA HIS A 35 -18.54 -21.55 5.84
C HIS A 35 -19.96 -21.30 6.42
N PRO A 36 -20.12 -20.35 7.37
CA PRO A 36 -21.37 -20.18 8.14
C PRO A 36 -22.57 -19.64 7.34
N PHE A 37 -22.36 -19.13 6.12
CA PHE A 37 -23.42 -18.51 5.31
C PHE A 37 -23.65 -19.24 3.98
N PRO A 38 -24.85 -19.15 3.38
CA PRO A 38 -25.13 -19.73 2.05
C PRO A 38 -24.28 -19.14 0.92
N ASP A 39 -23.93 -17.86 1.00
CA ASP A 39 -23.00 -17.17 0.09
C ASP A 39 -22.26 -16.05 0.85
N GLY A 40 -21.16 -15.54 0.29
CA GLY A 40 -20.44 -14.38 0.81
C GLY A 40 -19.44 -14.70 1.93
N ASN A 41 -19.12 -15.97 2.15
CA ASN A 41 -18.17 -16.40 3.18
C ASN A 41 -16.79 -15.75 2.97
N GLY A 42 -16.28 -15.71 1.74
CA GLY A 42 -15.00 -15.05 1.43
C GLY A 42 -15.01 -13.55 1.74
N ARG A 43 -16.06 -12.82 1.32
CA ARG A 43 -16.23 -11.39 1.64
C ARG A 43 -16.29 -11.16 3.15
N THR A 44 -16.99 -12.04 3.86
CA THR A 44 -17.14 -11.95 5.32
C THR A 44 -15.82 -12.25 6.03
N ALA A 45 -15.08 -13.28 5.62
CA ALA A 45 -13.77 -13.60 6.17
C ALA A 45 -12.80 -12.42 6.04
N ARG A 46 -12.76 -11.77 4.87
CA ARG A 46 -11.94 -10.57 4.62
C ARG A 46 -12.35 -9.42 5.52
N ALA A 47 -13.65 -9.11 5.61
CA ALA A 47 -14.16 -8.01 6.43
C ALA A 47 -13.85 -8.19 7.92
N PHE A 48 -14.10 -9.39 8.47
CA PHE A 48 -13.82 -9.68 9.88
C PHE A 48 -12.33 -9.73 10.17
N SER A 49 -11.52 -10.31 9.29
CA SER A 49 -10.06 -10.27 9.46
C SER A 49 -9.57 -8.82 9.51
N THR A 50 -9.99 -7.98 8.56
CA THR A 50 -9.64 -6.55 8.55
C THR A 50 -10.07 -5.87 9.85
N LEU A 51 -11.29 -6.10 10.32
CA LEU A 51 -11.77 -5.55 11.60
C LEU A 51 -10.87 -5.96 12.79
N VAL A 52 -10.45 -7.23 12.86
CA VAL A 52 -9.56 -7.72 13.90
C VAL A 52 -8.16 -7.12 13.78
N ALA A 53 -7.64 -6.96 12.56
CA ALA A 53 -6.35 -6.30 12.34
C ALA A 53 -6.36 -4.84 12.84
N LEU A 54 -7.47 -4.13 12.64
CA LEU A 54 -7.67 -2.75 13.06
C LEU A 54 -7.79 -2.56 14.59
N ILE A 55 -7.81 -3.63 15.38
CA ILE A 55 -7.61 -3.56 16.83
C ILE A 55 -6.20 -3.04 17.15
N HIS A 56 -5.24 -3.22 16.24
CA HIS A 56 -3.91 -2.64 16.37
C HIS A 56 -3.97 -1.10 16.15
N PRO A 57 -3.50 -0.28 17.10
CA PRO A 57 -3.66 1.18 17.05
C PRO A 57 -2.99 1.82 15.82
N ASP A 58 -1.77 1.39 15.48
CA ASP A 58 -1.06 1.96 14.33
C ASP A 58 -1.77 1.62 13.01
N LEU A 59 -2.30 0.41 12.87
CA LEU A 59 -3.02 0.01 11.67
C LEU A 59 -4.35 0.75 11.56
N SER A 60 -5.02 0.98 12.69
CA SER A 60 -6.27 1.75 12.75
C SER A 60 -6.11 3.19 12.21
N THR A 61 -4.92 3.76 12.36
CA THR A 61 -4.59 5.13 11.90
C THR A 61 -4.53 5.22 10.37
N ILE A 62 -4.23 4.11 9.69
CA ILE A 62 -4.07 4.05 8.22
C ILE A 62 -5.15 3.19 7.54
N LYS A 63 -6.28 2.95 8.22
CA LYS A 63 -7.34 2.04 7.78
C LYS A 63 -7.84 2.29 6.36
N ASP A 64 -7.85 3.54 5.91
CA ASP A 64 -8.38 3.94 4.60
C ASP A 64 -7.35 3.79 3.46
N ALA A 65 -6.08 3.58 3.80
CA ALA A 65 -4.98 3.40 2.85
C ALA A 65 -4.50 1.93 2.78
N PHE A 66 -4.92 1.09 3.72
CA PHE A 66 -4.48 -0.29 3.87
C PHE A 66 -5.49 -1.28 3.26
N SER A 67 -5.01 -2.22 2.44
CA SER A 67 -5.81 -3.32 1.89
C SER A 67 -4.97 -4.58 1.72
N VAL A 68 -5.34 -5.64 2.42
CA VAL A 68 -4.70 -6.97 2.29
C VAL A 68 -5.20 -7.70 1.04
N GLU A 69 -6.47 -7.49 0.70
CA GLU A 69 -7.17 -8.14 -0.43
C GLU A 69 -6.48 -7.90 -1.76
N GLU A 70 -5.98 -6.68 -1.99
CA GLU A 70 -5.20 -6.34 -3.19
C GLU A 70 -4.02 -7.31 -3.41
N PHE A 71 -3.39 -7.77 -2.33
CA PHE A 71 -2.23 -8.66 -2.39
C PHE A 71 -2.60 -10.13 -2.38
N PHE A 72 -3.85 -10.48 -2.03
CA PHE A 72 -4.39 -11.81 -2.33
C PHE A 72 -4.67 -11.95 -3.81
N ASP A 73 -5.31 -10.96 -4.43
CA ASP A 73 -5.67 -11.01 -5.85
C ASP A 73 -4.42 -11.07 -6.75
N LYS A 74 -3.34 -10.38 -6.37
CA LYS A 74 -2.03 -10.46 -7.06
C LYS A 74 -1.37 -11.84 -6.96
N ARG A 75 -1.70 -12.63 -5.94
CA ARG A 75 -1.10 -13.95 -5.63
C ARG A 75 -2.18 -15.00 -5.39
N ILE A 76 -3.18 -15.02 -6.28
CA ILE A 76 -4.43 -15.76 -6.05
C ILE A 76 -4.23 -17.28 -5.94
N GLU A 77 -3.30 -17.84 -6.72
CA GLU A 77 -2.95 -19.27 -6.67
C GLU A 77 -2.34 -19.64 -5.31
N GLU A 78 -1.32 -18.89 -4.87
CA GLU A 78 -0.66 -19.07 -3.57
C GLU A 78 -1.64 -18.91 -2.39
N TYR A 79 -2.57 -17.96 -2.50
CA TYR A 79 -3.63 -17.76 -1.52
C TYR A 79 -4.51 -19.01 -1.35
N TYR A 80 -4.97 -19.62 -2.43
CA TYR A 80 -5.79 -20.83 -2.35
C TYR A 80 -4.99 -22.06 -1.91
N ASP A 81 -3.74 -22.19 -2.37
CA ASP A 81 -2.85 -23.30 -1.98
C ASP A 81 -2.54 -23.29 -0.49
N THR A 82 -2.28 -22.12 0.08
CA THR A 82 -2.02 -21.98 1.51
C THR A 82 -3.28 -22.16 2.35
N LEU A 83 -4.46 -21.74 1.87
CA LEU A 83 -5.75 -22.04 2.51
C LEU A 83 -6.07 -23.53 2.52
N MET A 84 -5.76 -24.25 1.44
CA MET A 84 -5.94 -25.69 1.36
C MET A 84 -5.07 -26.40 2.40
N GLN A 85 -3.79 -26.00 2.52
CA GLN A 85 -2.89 -26.52 3.56
C GLN A 85 -3.42 -26.23 4.97
N ALA A 86 -3.92 -25.02 5.23
CA ALA A 86 -4.50 -24.67 6.52
C ALA A 86 -5.72 -25.55 6.85
N THR A 87 -6.57 -25.83 5.85
CA THR A 87 -7.73 -26.74 5.99
C THR A 87 -7.32 -28.18 6.32
N GLN A 88 -6.12 -28.60 5.90
CA GLN A 88 -5.53 -29.90 6.22
C GLN A 88 -4.80 -29.93 7.57
N GLY A 89 -4.80 -28.81 8.32
CA GLY A 89 -4.18 -28.67 9.64
C GLY A 89 -2.86 -27.91 9.65
N GLU A 90 -2.28 -27.61 8.48
CA GLU A 90 -1.02 -26.87 8.36
C GLU A 90 -1.30 -25.36 8.23
N LEU A 91 -1.55 -24.69 9.35
CA LEU A 91 -1.93 -23.27 9.37
C LEU A 91 -0.76 -22.31 9.09
N LYS A 92 0.48 -22.72 9.38
CA LYS A 92 1.66 -21.86 9.32
C LYS A 92 1.89 -21.25 7.92
N PRO A 93 1.84 -22.01 6.80
CA PRO A 93 1.99 -21.45 5.45
C PRO A 93 0.99 -20.32 5.17
N PHE A 94 -0.27 -20.50 5.54
CA PHE A 94 -1.29 -19.46 5.38
C PHE A 94 -1.00 -18.21 6.21
N LEU A 95 -0.59 -18.35 7.48
CA LEU A 95 -0.26 -17.19 8.30
C LEU A 95 0.97 -16.43 7.77
N MET A 96 1.97 -17.14 7.25
CA MET A 96 3.12 -16.50 6.60
C MET A 96 2.69 -15.69 5.38
N PHE A 97 1.94 -16.32 4.46
CA PHE A 97 1.39 -15.65 3.29
C PHE A 97 0.54 -14.42 3.65
N TYR A 98 -0.33 -14.57 4.65
CA TYR A 98 -1.20 -13.49 5.14
C TYR A 98 -0.38 -12.30 5.65
N LEU A 99 0.66 -12.55 6.46
CA LEU A 99 1.54 -11.50 6.98
C LEU A 99 2.38 -10.84 5.88
N GLU A 100 2.79 -11.57 4.85
CA GLU A 100 3.45 -10.99 3.68
C GLU A 100 2.54 -10.05 2.91
N CYS A 101 1.26 -10.41 2.72
CA CYS A 101 0.27 -9.52 2.11
C CYS A 101 0.06 -8.26 2.94
N ILE A 102 0.01 -8.37 4.28
CA ILE A 102 -0.03 -7.22 5.17
C ILE A 102 1.21 -6.34 4.96
N ASN A 103 2.40 -6.94 5.00
CA ASN A 103 3.65 -6.21 4.85
C ASN A 103 3.72 -5.48 3.50
N ALA A 104 3.32 -6.13 2.41
CA ALA A 104 3.27 -5.52 1.09
C ALA A 104 2.30 -4.32 1.04
N SER A 105 1.15 -4.43 1.72
CA SER A 105 0.18 -3.34 1.85
C SER A 105 0.75 -2.17 2.66
N LEU A 106 1.39 -2.44 3.79
CA LEU A 106 2.05 -1.42 4.61
C LEU A 106 3.18 -0.71 3.86
N MET A 107 3.99 -1.46 3.11
CA MET A 107 5.06 -0.89 2.27
C MET A 107 4.49 0.02 1.18
N LYS A 108 3.36 -0.35 0.56
CA LYS A 108 2.66 0.51 -0.40
C LYS A 108 2.21 1.81 0.25
N VAL A 109 1.56 1.75 1.42
CA VAL A 109 1.13 2.94 2.17
C VAL A 109 2.33 3.83 2.52
N LEU A 110 3.42 3.24 3.03
CA LEU A 110 4.64 3.97 3.36
C LEU A 110 5.21 4.71 2.15
N LYS A 111 5.27 4.05 1.00
CA LYS A 111 5.75 4.63 -0.26
C LYS A 111 4.92 5.85 -0.69
N GLU A 112 3.59 5.74 -0.61
CA GLU A 112 2.68 6.84 -0.94
C GLU A 112 2.81 8.03 0.02
N LEU A 113 2.97 7.78 1.32
CA LEU A 113 3.19 8.83 2.31
C LEU A 113 4.52 9.55 2.09
N GLN A 114 5.60 8.81 1.84
CA GLN A 114 6.90 9.39 1.50
C GLN A 114 6.85 10.25 0.24
N ARG A 115 6.11 9.78 -0.78
CA ARG A 115 5.89 10.52 -2.02
C ARG A 115 5.15 11.82 -1.76
N TYR A 116 4.07 11.78 -0.99
CA TYR A 116 3.30 12.94 -0.62
C TYR A 116 4.13 13.99 0.13
N ASP A 117 4.90 13.57 1.13
CA ASP A 117 5.76 14.46 1.92
C ASP A 117 6.83 15.12 1.05
N ARG A 118 7.47 14.36 0.15
CA ARG A 118 8.45 14.93 -0.77
C ARG A 118 7.81 15.90 -1.76
N ILE A 119 6.63 15.58 -2.29
CA ILE A 119 5.90 16.49 -3.18
C ILE A 119 5.59 17.80 -2.48
N LYS A 120 5.11 17.74 -1.25
CA LYS A 120 4.83 18.92 -0.43
C LYS A 120 6.10 19.75 -0.21
N HIS A 121 7.20 19.10 0.18
CA HIS A 121 8.48 19.77 0.43
C HIS A 121 9.04 20.47 -0.81
N VAL A 122 9.08 19.78 -1.96
CA VAL A 122 9.58 20.37 -3.23
C VAL A 122 8.71 21.53 -3.68
N LYS A 123 7.38 21.42 -3.52
CA LYS A 123 6.45 22.50 -3.86
C LYS A 123 6.70 23.76 -3.03
N GLU A 124 7.05 23.62 -1.75
CA GLU A 124 7.42 24.74 -0.88
C GLU A 124 8.74 25.40 -1.34
N LEU A 125 9.76 24.61 -1.72
CA LEU A 125 11.04 25.12 -2.24
C LEU A 125 10.94 25.84 -3.60
N LEU A 126 10.00 25.44 -4.46
CA LEU A 126 9.88 25.99 -5.81
C LEU A 126 9.21 27.39 -5.87
N GLY A 127 8.51 27.81 -4.82
CA GLY A 127 7.88 29.14 -4.77
C GLY A 127 6.76 29.31 -5.82
N LYS A 128 6.80 30.36 -6.64
CA LYS A 128 5.90 30.58 -7.81
C LYS A 128 6.73 30.62 -9.10
N GLY A 129 6.15 30.17 -10.22
CA GLY A 129 6.76 30.24 -11.55
C GLY A 129 6.75 28.92 -12.33
N HIS A 130 7.35 28.92 -13.52
CA HIS A 130 7.29 27.78 -14.44
C HIS A 130 7.85 26.47 -13.86
N ALA A 131 8.90 26.52 -13.04
CA ALA A 131 9.44 25.32 -12.39
C ALA A 131 8.41 24.64 -11.47
N ARG A 132 7.61 25.43 -10.73
CA ARG A 132 6.50 24.89 -9.94
C ARG A 132 5.39 24.31 -10.82
N THR A 133 5.01 25.00 -11.89
CA THR A 133 3.97 24.50 -12.79
C THR A 133 4.39 23.17 -13.44
N MET A 134 5.63 23.08 -13.92
CA MET A 134 6.19 21.83 -14.43
C MET A 134 6.21 20.74 -13.37
N PHE A 135 6.66 21.07 -12.15
CA PHE A 135 6.64 20.13 -11.04
C PHE A 135 5.24 19.59 -10.74
N GLU A 136 4.23 20.46 -10.70
CA GLU A 136 2.84 20.06 -10.46
C GLU A 136 2.31 19.14 -11.57
N ILE A 137 2.75 19.32 -12.82
CA ILE A 137 2.41 18.42 -13.93
C ILE A 137 3.07 17.05 -13.73
N ILE A 138 4.39 17.00 -13.56
CA ILE A 138 5.12 15.72 -13.43
C ILE A 138 4.80 14.98 -12.13
N ALA A 139 4.41 15.69 -11.05
CA ALA A 139 4.05 15.06 -9.79
C ALA A 139 2.79 14.19 -9.87
N ARG A 140 2.01 14.31 -10.95
CA ARG A 140 0.84 13.48 -11.25
C ARG A 140 1.17 12.20 -12.04
N MET A 141 2.38 12.11 -12.57
CA MET A 141 2.88 10.94 -13.29
C MET A 141 3.54 9.94 -12.32
N GLU A 142 3.72 8.69 -12.72
CA GLU A 142 4.33 7.66 -11.86
C GLU A 142 5.86 7.82 -11.76
N ASP A 143 6.44 7.35 -10.65
CA ASP A 143 7.90 7.28 -10.58
C ASP A 143 8.43 6.24 -11.56
N GLY A 144 9.46 6.62 -12.30
CA GLY A 144 9.95 5.85 -13.45
C GLY A 144 9.33 6.25 -14.78
N ASP A 145 8.28 7.09 -14.81
CA ASP A 145 7.72 7.56 -16.07
C ASP A 145 8.72 8.42 -16.85
N HIS A 146 8.73 8.19 -18.17
CA HIS A 146 9.57 8.92 -19.11
C HIS A 146 8.80 10.07 -19.74
N PHE A 147 9.46 11.23 -19.87
CA PHE A 147 8.91 12.35 -20.62
C PHE A 147 9.99 13.11 -21.37
N HIS A 148 9.57 13.82 -22.41
CA HIS A 148 10.44 14.69 -23.18
C HIS A 148 10.08 16.15 -22.91
N ARG A 149 11.07 17.04 -23.01
CA ARG A 149 10.89 18.47 -22.74
C ARG A 149 9.70 19.10 -23.49
N GLN A 150 9.41 18.63 -24.70
CA GLN A 150 8.39 19.17 -25.60
C GLN A 150 7.00 19.25 -24.95
N ILE A 151 6.70 18.40 -23.97
CA ILE A 151 5.42 18.48 -23.22
C ILE A 151 5.19 19.86 -22.58
N PHE A 152 6.26 20.61 -22.30
CA PHE A 152 6.18 21.94 -21.70
C PHE A 152 6.25 23.08 -22.70
N ASP A 153 6.81 22.83 -23.89
CA ASP A 153 6.92 23.88 -24.92
C ASP A 153 5.50 24.28 -25.40
N ASP A 154 4.54 23.35 -25.43
CA ASP A 154 3.14 23.62 -25.81
C ASP A 154 2.25 24.05 -24.63
N MET A 155 2.54 23.58 -23.41
CA MET A 155 1.71 23.84 -22.23
C MET A 155 2.04 25.15 -21.51
N LEU A 156 3.26 25.67 -21.68
CA LEU A 156 3.73 26.86 -20.97
C LEU A 156 4.04 27.98 -21.94
N SER A 157 3.54 29.18 -21.65
CA SER A 157 3.97 30.42 -22.31
C SER A 157 5.35 30.85 -21.82
N ALA A 158 6.38 30.03 -22.07
CA ALA A 158 7.74 30.23 -21.60
C ALA A 158 8.77 30.08 -22.74
N SER A 159 9.87 30.82 -22.66
CA SER A 159 10.96 30.66 -23.64
C SER A 159 11.68 29.32 -23.46
N ALA A 160 12.29 28.83 -24.54
CA ALA A 160 13.07 27.60 -24.51
C ALA A 160 14.17 27.58 -23.44
N SER A 161 14.81 28.73 -23.21
CA SER A 161 15.83 28.90 -22.17
C SER A 161 15.22 28.84 -20.76
N SER A 162 14.03 29.40 -20.56
CA SER A 162 13.32 29.36 -19.27
C SER A 162 12.88 27.93 -18.89
N ILE A 163 12.39 27.16 -19.87
CA ILE A 163 12.03 25.75 -19.68
C ILE A 163 13.28 24.94 -19.31
N ALA A 164 14.37 25.10 -20.06
CA ALA A 164 15.63 24.42 -19.77
C ALA A 164 16.15 24.74 -18.34
N LYS A 165 16.14 26.01 -17.94
CA LYS A 165 16.56 26.43 -16.59
C LYS A 165 15.70 25.80 -15.49
N SER A 166 14.40 25.69 -15.73
CA SER A 166 13.48 25.08 -14.77
C SER A 166 13.68 23.57 -14.67
N LEU A 167 13.90 22.88 -15.79
CA LEU A 167 14.26 21.46 -15.81
C LEU A 167 15.57 21.20 -15.08
N SER A 168 16.58 22.07 -15.24
CA SER A 168 17.81 22.00 -14.45
C SER A 168 17.52 22.12 -12.95
N LYS A 169 16.66 23.05 -12.53
CA LYS A 169 16.25 23.18 -11.12
C LYS A 169 15.52 21.94 -10.60
N LEU A 170 14.64 21.34 -11.40
CA LEU A 170 13.95 20.09 -11.04
C LEU A 170 14.92 18.91 -10.92
N LYS A 171 15.95 18.87 -11.77
CA LYS A 171 17.03 17.88 -11.67
C LYS A 171 17.88 18.08 -10.42
N GLU A 172 18.21 19.31 -10.04
CA GLU A 172 18.93 19.64 -8.80
C GLU A 172 18.14 19.25 -7.54
N LEU A 173 16.80 19.32 -7.61
CA LEU A 173 15.91 18.86 -6.53
C LEU A 173 15.64 17.35 -6.55
N ASN A 174 16.35 16.60 -7.40
CA ASN A 174 16.23 15.15 -7.57
C ASN A 174 14.81 14.66 -7.88
N VAL A 175 13.92 15.48 -8.44
CA VAL A 175 12.58 15.04 -8.85
C VAL A 175 12.56 14.41 -10.23
N ILE A 176 13.60 14.67 -11.03
CA ILE A 176 13.80 14.08 -12.36
C ILE A 176 15.28 13.74 -12.58
N LYS A 177 15.53 12.72 -13.41
CA LYS A 177 16.85 12.31 -13.92
C LYS A 177 16.88 12.42 -15.45
N SER A 178 18.08 12.40 -16.03
CA SER A 178 18.23 12.28 -17.48
C SER A 178 17.96 10.83 -17.91
N GLY A 179 17.14 10.64 -18.95
CA GLY A 179 16.89 9.34 -19.55
C GLY A 179 18.04 8.88 -20.44
N GLU A 180 17.84 7.74 -21.12
CA GLU A 180 18.82 7.16 -22.05
C GLU A 180 18.86 7.92 -23.37
N SER A 181 17.71 8.43 -23.82
CA SER A 181 17.59 9.18 -25.06
C SER A 181 17.91 10.67 -24.88
N ARG A 182 18.41 11.30 -25.94
CA ARG A 182 18.74 12.73 -25.91
C ARG A 182 17.49 13.58 -25.69
N GLY A 183 17.45 14.30 -24.56
CA GLY A 183 16.34 15.19 -24.23
C GLY A 183 15.18 14.51 -23.50
N GLU A 184 15.36 13.24 -23.14
CA GLU A 184 14.47 12.46 -22.30
C GLU A 184 14.79 12.67 -20.82
N TYR A 185 13.75 12.65 -19.99
CA TYR A 185 13.82 12.70 -18.55
C TYR A 185 12.99 11.57 -17.94
N VAL A 186 13.45 11.09 -16.78
CA VAL A 186 12.75 10.05 -16.00
C VAL A 186 12.34 10.66 -14.66
N ILE A 187 11.11 10.43 -14.23
CA ILE A 187 10.61 10.91 -12.95
C ILE A 187 11.21 10.09 -11.82
N SER A 188 11.73 10.77 -10.81
CA SER A 188 12.43 10.17 -9.68
C SER A 188 11.97 10.78 -8.37
N ILE A 189 10.66 10.87 -8.13
CA ILE A 189 10.13 11.51 -6.92
C ILE A 189 10.51 10.71 -5.67
N LEU A 190 10.77 9.41 -5.74
CA LEU A 190 11.13 8.63 -4.54
C LEU A 190 12.61 8.24 -4.43
N ASP A 191 13.43 8.60 -5.40
CA ASP A 191 14.88 8.33 -5.39
C ASP A 191 15.69 9.46 -4.72
#